data_AF-A0AAU9QJH3-F1
#
_entry.id   AF-A0AAU9QJH3-F1
#
_cell.length_a   1.000
_cell.length_b   1.000
_cell.length_c   1.000
_cell.angle_alpha   90.00
_cell.angle_beta   90.00
_cell.angle_gamma   90.00
#
_symmetry.space_group_name_H-M   'P 1'
#
loop_
_entity.id
_entity.type
_entity.pdbx_description
1 polymer ?
#
loop_
_entity_poly.entity_id
_entity_poly.type
_entity_poly.pdbx_seq_one_letter_code
_entity_poly.pdbx_strand_id
1 'polypeptide(L)' 'MATEKGLSILESIKAKHFPSGYKRRSNGCSDYRFTAKGQAEYRRGFQLCMARFNRSLSG' A
#
# COMPACT_ATOMS: atom_id res chain seq x y z
N MET A 1 5.92 22.34 -17.85
CA MET A 1 4.59 22.99 -17.72
C MET A 1 3.60 22.22 -18.58
N ALA A 2 2.46 21.83 -18.03
CA ALA A 2 1.40 21.21 -18.84
C ALA A 2 0.73 22.30 -19.67
N THR A 3 0.51 22.06 -20.96
CA THR A 3 -0.19 22.99 -21.84
C THR A 3 -1.71 22.88 -21.62
N GLU A 4 -2.45 23.98 -21.81
CA GLU A 4 -3.92 23.99 -21.67
C GLU A 4 -4.60 22.94 -22.56
N LYS A 5 -4.11 22.78 -23.79
CA LYS A 5 -4.54 21.69 -24.69
C LYS A 5 -4.24 20.30 -24.13
N GLY A 6 -3.10 20.12 -23.47
CA GLY A 6 -2.76 18.85 -22.83
C GLY A 6 -3.72 18.51 -21.70
N LEU A 7 -4.10 19.50 -20.89
CA LEU A 7 -5.07 19.32 -19.80
C LEU A 7 -6.47 18.98 -20.34
N SER A 8 -6.93 19.63 -21.41
CA SER A 8 -8.25 19.34 -21.99
C SER A 8 -8.34 17.95 -22.61
N ILE A 9 -7.25 17.47 -23.24
CA ILE A 9 -7.15 16.10 -23.75
C ILE A 9 -7.24 15.08 -22.60
N LEU A 10 -6.55 15.33 -21.49
CA LEU A 10 -6.58 14.43 -20.35
C LEU A 10 -7.97 14.39 -19.69
N GLU A 11 -8.65 15.53 -19.55
CA GLU A 11 -10.02 15.57 -19.00
C GLU A 11 -11.02 14.85 -19.90
N SER A 12 -10.92 15.02 -21.22
CA SER A 12 -11.80 14.33 -22.17
C SER A 12 -11.58 12.81 -22.19
N ILE A 13 -10.33 12.34 -22.07
CA ILE A 13 -10.02 10.91 -21.89
C ILE A 13 -10.61 10.38 -20.58
N LYS A 14 -10.45 11.12 -19.47
CA LYS A 14 -11.01 10.72 -18.18
C LYS A 14 -12.53 10.62 -18.22
N ALA A 15 -13.21 11.62 -18.77
CA ALA A 15 -14.67 11.64 -18.88
C ALA A 15 -15.19 10.47 -19.73
N LYS A 16 -14.50 10.13 -20.82
CA LYS A 16 -14.89 9.02 -21.71
C LYS A 16 -14.74 7.64 -21.07
N HIS A 17 -13.65 7.42 -20.32
CA HIS A 17 -13.30 6.09 -19.80
C HIS A 17 -13.64 5.90 -18.32
N PHE A 18 -13.80 6.97 -17.55
CA PHE A 18 -14.11 6.96 -16.12
C PHE A 18 -15.28 7.92 -15.81
N PRO A 19 -16.49 7.64 -16.32
CA PRO A 19 -17.65 8.53 -16.18
C PRO A 19 -18.12 8.75 -14.72
N SER A 20 -17.77 7.84 -13.81
CA SER A 20 -18.01 7.95 -12.36
C SER A 20 -16.78 8.43 -11.57
N GLY A 21 -15.78 8.96 -12.27
CA GLY A 21 -14.49 9.38 -11.71
C GLY A 21 -13.46 8.26 -11.66
N TYR A 22 -12.18 8.64 -11.79
CA TYR A 22 -11.07 7.70 -11.63
C TYR A 22 -10.87 7.38 -10.15
N LYS A 23 -11.22 6.16 -9.73
CA LYS A 23 -10.81 5.61 -8.44
C LYS A 23 -9.61 4.72 -8.66
N ARG A 24 -8.42 5.16 -8.25
CA ARG A 24 -7.25 4.27 -8.12
C ARG A 24 -7.67 3.14 -7.19
N ARG A 25 -7.90 1.94 -7.73
CA ARG A 25 -8.03 0.77 -6.87
C ARG A 25 -6.67 0.61 -6.19
N SER A 26 -6.63 0.80 -4.88
CA SER A 26 -5.55 0.21 -4.11
C SER A 26 -5.69 -1.27 -4.39
N ASN A 27 -4.76 -1.84 -5.15
CA ASN A 27 -4.60 -3.28 -5.19
C ASN A 27 -4.17 -3.68 -3.78
N GLY A 28 -5.16 -3.77 -2.87
CA GLY A 28 -4.98 -4.40 -1.58
C GLY A 28 -4.56 -5.80 -1.92
N CYS A 29 -3.30 -6.11 -1.66
CA CYS A 29 -2.82 -7.47 -1.79
C CYS A 29 -3.74 -8.32 -0.90
N SER A 30 -4.48 -9.25 -1.52
CA SER A 30 -5.38 -10.16 -0.81
C SER A 30 -4.64 -11.06 0.17
N ASP A 31 -3.32 -11.15 0.01
CA ASP A 31 -2.45 -11.85 0.93
C ASP A 31 -2.26 -11.03 2.21
N TYR A 32 -2.73 -11.65 3.30
CA TYR A 32 -2.67 -11.14 4.67
C TYR A 32 -1.31 -10.56 5.04
N ARG A 33 -0.22 -11.18 4.57
CA ARG A 33 1.15 -10.77 4.85
C ARG A 33 1.43 -9.33 4.46
N PHE A 34 0.77 -8.83 3.43
CA PHE A 34 0.99 -7.47 2.91
C PHE A 34 -0.09 -6.47 3.37
N THR A 35 -1.04 -6.89 4.20
CA THR A 35 -2.00 -5.99 4.82
C THR A 35 -1.36 -5.22 5.98
N ALA A 36 -1.92 -4.04 6.32
CA ALA A 36 -1.44 -3.27 7.47
C ALA A 36 -1.48 -4.07 8.78
N LYS A 37 -2.52 -4.91 8.96
CA LYS A 37 -2.66 -5.80 10.11
C LYS A 37 -1.61 -6.90 10.11
N GLY A 38 -1.45 -7.63 9.00
CA GLY A 38 -0.44 -8.68 8.90
C GLY A 38 0.97 -8.16 9.13
N GLN A 39 1.34 -7.04 8.51
CA GLN A 39 2.64 -6.38 8.75
C GLN A 39 2.86 -5.97 10.21
N ALA A 40 1.80 -5.60 10.95
CA ALA A 40 1.91 -5.30 12.38
C ALA A 40 2.17 -6.57 13.21
N GLU A 41 1.50 -7.67 12.89
CA GLU A 41 1.70 -8.96 13.59
C GLU A 41 3.07 -9.57 13.31
N TYR A 42 3.54 -9.55 12.06
CA TYR A 42 4.89 -10.02 11.72
C TYR A 42 5.98 -9.26 12.47
N ARG A 43 5.85 -7.93 12.58
CA ARG A 43 6.79 -7.11 13.37
C ARG A 43 6.78 -7.47 14.85
N ARG A 44 5.59 -7.68 15.45
CA ARG A 44 5.47 -8.12 16.85
C ARG A 44 6.10 -9.50 17.07
N GLY A 45 5.85 -10.45 16.17
CA GLY A 45 6.44 -11.78 16.25
C GLY A 45 7.97 -11.74 16.18
N PHE A 46 8.52 -10.95 15.25
CA PHE A 46 9.97 -10.76 15.14
C PHE A 46 10.57 -10.17 16.43
N GLN A 47 9.95 -9.13 17.01
CA GLN A 47 10.39 -8.53 18.28
C GLN A 47 10.41 -9.55 19.42
N LEU A 48 9.39 -10.41 19.52
CA LEU A 48 9.33 -11.47 20.53
C LEU A 48 10.44 -12.52 20.32
N CYS A 49 10.71 -12.92 19.09
CA CYS A 49 11.81 -13.84 18.78
C CYS A 49 13.15 -13.24 19.20
N MET A 50 13.41 -11.97 18.89
CA MET A 50 14.64 -11.28 19.30
C MET A 50 14.73 -11.12 20.81
N ALA A 51 13.63 -10.80 21.50
CA ALA A 51 13.62 -10.71 22.96
C ALA A 51 13.97 -12.06 23.62
N ARG A 52 13.43 -13.17 23.11
CA ARG A 52 13.75 -14.52 23.57
C ARG A 52 15.21 -14.88 23.31
N PHE A 53 15.70 -14.58 22.12
CA PHE A 53 17.09 -14.83 21.74
C PHE A 53 18.08 -14.04 22.61
N ASN A 54 17.82 -12.75 22.82
CA ASN A 54 18.66 -11.92 23.69
C ASN A 54 18.63 -12.41 25.15
N ARG A 55 17.48 -12.90 25.63
CA ARG A 55 17.37 -13.53 26.95
C ARG A 55 18.21 -14.81 27.06
N SER A 56 18.29 -15.62 25.99
CA SER A 56 19.14 -16.82 26.00
C SER A 56 20.64 -16.54 25.94
N LEU A 57 21.05 -15.36 25.50
CA LEU A 57 22.47 -14.96 25.46
C LEU A 57 22.96 -14.31 26.77
N SER A 58 22.03 -13.93 27.66
CA SER A 58 22.32 -13.17 28.89
C SER A 58 22.22 -14.00 30.17
N GLY A 59 22.02 -15.32 30.06
CA GLY A 59 22.05 -16.28 31.16
C GLY A 59 23.10 -17.35 30.92
#